data_AF-A0A074W2H7-F1
#
_entry.id   AF-A0A074W2H7-F1
#
_cell.length_a   1.000
_cell.length_b   1.000
_cell.length_c   1.000
_cell.angle_alpha   90.00
_cell.angle_beta   90.00
_cell.angle_gamma   90.00
#
_symmetry.space_group_name_H-M   'P 1'
#
loop_
_entity.id
_entity.type
_entity.pdbx_description
1 polymer ?
#
loop_
_entity_poly.entity_id
_entity_poly.type
_entity_poly.pdbx_seq_one_letter_code
_entity_poly.pdbx_strand_id
1 'polypeptide(L)'
;ARYQRPPKTYDLPIESFGFQYRITDGDVYTSFRKTEEDYRRDNETLIPYGKPFPWAGVIIYGEYDAATPLNFNFTVQDDFRVSKEISNIDYIQQPQPLYGLTVYRANNGIDPETGEPWKSDTLTKDRMIKKDQAGNIKTYIDCQFTQHINSCHHMFFNDDWHIRVWIGYSRTYLPQWQEMENNIIKILDSWRVSREGKLLGKQIGKA
;
A
#
# COMPACT_ATOMS: atom_id res chain seq x y z
N ALA A 1 33.83 -20.76 -23.07
CA ALA A 1 32.79 -21.74 -22.69
C ALA A 1 31.42 -21.09 -22.90
N ARG A 2 30.44 -21.79 -23.48
CA ARG A 2 29.06 -21.28 -23.60
C ARG A 2 28.39 -21.40 -22.22
N TYR A 3 27.83 -20.30 -21.72
CA TYR A 3 27.10 -20.29 -20.46
C TYR A 3 25.90 -21.26 -20.55
N GLN A 4 25.87 -22.25 -19.68
CA GLN A 4 24.72 -23.13 -19.48
C GLN A 4 23.86 -22.53 -18.38
N ARG A 5 22.68 -22.01 -18.74
CA ARG A 5 21.72 -21.51 -17.76
C ARG A 5 21.26 -22.70 -16.91
N PRO A 6 21.25 -22.59 -15.56
CA PRO A 6 20.70 -23.62 -14.70
C PRO A 6 19.26 -23.97 -15.10
N PRO A 7 18.80 -25.21 -14.88
CA PRO A 7 17.40 -25.57 -15.03
C PRO A 7 16.54 -24.59 -14.25
N LYS A 8 15.46 -24.06 -14.85
CA LYS A 8 14.46 -23.30 -14.11
C LYS A 8 13.79 -24.27 -13.13
N THR A 9 14.08 -24.15 -11.85
CA THR A 9 13.34 -24.84 -10.80
C THR A 9 12.29 -23.89 -10.24
N TYR A 10 11.10 -24.42 -9.92
CA TYR A 10 10.06 -23.70 -9.19
C TYR A 10 10.21 -23.92 -7.68
N ASP A 11 11.39 -24.37 -7.24
CA ASP A 11 11.67 -24.76 -5.87
C ASP A 11 11.87 -23.56 -4.94
N LEU A 12 12.00 -22.35 -5.51
CA LEU A 12 12.10 -21.12 -4.75
C LEU A 12 10.68 -20.54 -4.52
N PRO A 13 10.33 -20.23 -3.27
CA PRO A 13 9.05 -19.60 -2.96
C PRO A 13 8.96 -18.23 -3.64
N ILE A 14 7.74 -17.82 -4.01
CA ILE A 14 7.50 -16.53 -4.65
C ILE A 14 7.76 -15.41 -3.62
N GLU A 15 8.92 -14.77 -3.71
CA GLU A 15 9.31 -13.68 -2.80
C GLU A 15 8.36 -12.49 -2.90
N SER A 16 7.90 -12.17 -4.10
CA SER A 16 6.88 -11.16 -4.32
C SER A 16 6.14 -11.31 -5.64
N PHE A 17 4.93 -10.76 -5.71
CA PHE A 17 4.19 -10.55 -6.95
C PHE A 17 3.32 -9.31 -6.83
N GLY A 18 2.90 -8.74 -7.96
CA GLY A 18 2.03 -7.57 -7.97
C GLY A 18 0.84 -7.72 -8.92
N PHE A 19 -0.20 -6.95 -8.64
CA PHE A 19 -1.37 -6.82 -9.50
C PHE A 19 -1.97 -5.42 -9.36
N GLN A 20 -2.84 -5.06 -10.30
CA GLN A 20 -3.64 -3.85 -10.20
C GLN A 20 -5.11 -4.24 -10.06
N TYR A 21 -5.86 -3.48 -9.28
CA TYR A 21 -7.31 -3.65 -9.20
C TYR A 21 -8.00 -2.29 -9.09
N ARG A 22 -9.26 -2.24 -9.54
CA ARG A 22 -10.08 -1.04 -9.49
C ARG A 22 -10.74 -0.94 -8.12
N ILE A 23 -10.44 0.14 -7.41
CA ILE A 23 -10.87 0.36 -6.02
C ILE A 23 -12.40 0.40 -5.93
N THR A 24 -13.07 0.99 -6.92
CA THR A 24 -14.51 1.24 -6.88
C THR A 24 -15.38 -0.01 -6.95
N ASP A 25 -14.86 -1.12 -7.46
CA ASP A 25 -15.66 -2.35 -7.61
C ASP A 25 -14.87 -3.67 -7.47
N GLY A 26 -13.60 -3.60 -7.08
CA GLY A 26 -12.76 -4.76 -6.79
C GLY A 26 -12.25 -5.51 -8.02
N ASP A 27 -12.50 -5.04 -9.24
CA ASP A 27 -12.15 -5.79 -10.45
C ASP A 27 -10.63 -5.76 -10.73
N VAL A 28 -10.07 -6.91 -11.07
CA VAL A 28 -8.61 -7.08 -11.24
C VAL A 28 -8.23 -6.80 -12.68
N TYR A 29 -7.22 -5.96 -12.87
CA TYR A 29 -6.66 -5.71 -14.19
C TYR A 29 -6.17 -7.01 -14.81
N THR A 30 -6.71 -7.33 -15.97
CA THR A 30 -6.24 -8.44 -16.80
C THR A 30 -6.22 -8.02 -18.26
N SER A 31 -5.18 -8.46 -18.96
CA SER A 31 -5.13 -8.32 -20.42
C SER A 31 -6.26 -9.11 -21.06
N PHE A 32 -6.76 -8.62 -22.18
CA PHE A 32 -7.82 -9.27 -22.97
C PHE A 32 -9.21 -9.32 -22.29
N ARG A 33 -9.45 -8.45 -21.30
CA ARG A 33 -10.77 -8.21 -20.69
C ARG A 33 -11.13 -6.73 -20.73
N LYS A 34 -12.40 -6.42 -20.44
CA LYS A 34 -12.92 -5.05 -20.34
C LYS A 34 -12.11 -4.17 -19.37
N THR A 35 -11.52 -4.77 -18.34
CA THR A 35 -10.64 -4.10 -17.37
C THR A 35 -9.42 -3.43 -18.03
N GLU A 36 -8.89 -3.97 -19.13
CA GLU A 36 -7.79 -3.33 -19.86
C GLU A 36 -8.26 -2.07 -20.57
N GLU A 37 -9.42 -2.12 -21.22
CA GLU A 37 -10.03 -0.95 -21.86
C GLU A 37 -10.40 0.13 -20.84
N ASP A 38 -10.96 -0.29 -19.69
CA ASP A 38 -11.29 0.62 -18.60
C ASP A 38 -10.03 1.28 -18.03
N TYR A 39 -8.97 0.51 -17.77
CA TYR A 39 -7.70 1.06 -17.30
C TYR A 39 -7.11 2.08 -18.28
N ARG A 40 -7.07 1.75 -19.58
CA ARG A 40 -6.56 2.66 -20.62
C ARG A 40 -7.40 3.94 -20.71
N ARG A 41 -8.73 3.81 -20.75
CA ARG A 41 -9.65 4.96 -20.75
C ARG A 41 -9.44 5.84 -19.52
N ASP A 42 -9.36 5.25 -18.33
CA ASP A 42 -9.18 6.00 -17.09
C ASP A 42 -7.80 6.69 -17.08
N ASN A 43 -6.77 6.04 -17.60
CA ASN A 43 -5.42 6.61 -17.73
C ASN A 43 -5.40 7.82 -18.67
N GLU A 44 -6.10 7.75 -19.81
CA GLU A 44 -6.18 8.84 -20.80
C GLU A 44 -7.10 9.99 -20.36
N THR A 45 -8.14 9.72 -19.57
CA THR A 45 -9.18 10.70 -19.25
C THR A 45 -9.09 11.29 -17.84
N LEU A 46 -8.34 10.67 -16.92
CA LEU A 46 -8.25 11.13 -15.53
C LEU A 46 -6.87 11.72 -15.20
N ILE A 47 -5.78 11.02 -15.54
CA ILE A 47 -4.42 11.44 -15.15
C ILE A 47 -4.03 12.81 -15.75
N PRO A 48 -4.21 13.08 -17.05
CA PRO A 48 -3.83 14.37 -17.64
C PRO A 48 -4.57 15.57 -17.04
N TYR A 49 -5.73 15.33 -16.42
CA TYR A 49 -6.57 16.35 -15.82
C TYR A 49 -6.47 16.37 -14.29
N GLY A 50 -5.49 15.66 -13.71
CA GLY A 50 -5.27 15.61 -12.26
C GLY A 50 -6.43 14.99 -11.48
N LYS A 51 -7.28 14.18 -12.13
CA LYS A 51 -8.41 13.52 -11.47
C LYS A 51 -7.96 12.25 -10.73
N PRO A 52 -8.65 11.86 -9.65
CA PRO A 52 -8.31 10.65 -8.89
C PRO A 52 -8.33 9.40 -9.78
N PHE A 53 -7.20 8.72 -9.88
CA PHE A 53 -7.10 7.47 -10.64
C PHE A 53 -7.68 6.31 -9.80
N PRO A 54 -8.71 5.58 -10.30
CA PRO A 54 -9.49 4.62 -9.50
C PRO A 54 -8.82 3.24 -9.37
N TRP A 55 -7.56 3.10 -9.76
CA TRP A 55 -6.84 1.84 -9.71
C TRP A 55 -5.75 1.89 -8.65
N ALA A 56 -5.67 0.83 -7.85
CA ALA A 56 -4.59 0.61 -6.90
C ALA A 56 -3.55 -0.33 -7.50
N GLY A 57 -2.28 0.02 -7.35
CA GLY A 57 -1.16 -0.89 -7.58
C GLY A 57 -0.85 -1.64 -6.30
N VAL A 58 -0.81 -2.97 -6.34
CA VAL A 58 -0.59 -3.83 -5.18
C VAL A 58 0.67 -4.66 -5.41
N ILE A 59 1.52 -4.75 -4.39
CA ILE A 59 2.64 -5.68 -4.34
C ILE A 59 2.52 -6.49 -3.07
N ILE A 60 2.62 -7.81 -3.19
CA ILE A 60 2.62 -8.77 -2.11
C ILE A 60 4.05 -9.26 -1.92
N TYR A 61 4.52 -9.24 -0.67
CA TYR A 61 5.81 -9.78 -0.26
C TYR A 61 5.55 -10.96 0.67
N GLY A 62 6.18 -12.10 0.38
CA GLY A 62 6.23 -13.21 1.32
C GLY A 62 7.19 -12.89 2.45
N GLU A 63 6.72 -12.95 3.69
CA GLU A 63 7.57 -12.82 4.86
C GLU A 63 7.90 -14.26 5.29
N TYR A 64 9.11 -14.75 5.05
CA TYR A 64 9.45 -16.17 5.29
C TYR A 64 10.21 -16.41 6.61
N ASP A 65 10.63 -15.34 7.27
CA ASP A 65 11.31 -15.43 8.55
C ASP A 65 10.29 -15.40 9.69
N ALA A 66 10.02 -16.58 10.24
CA ALA A 66 9.11 -16.75 11.37
C ALA A 66 9.55 -16.00 12.65
N ALA A 67 10.82 -15.60 12.75
CA ALA A 67 11.31 -14.80 13.88
C ALA A 67 11.01 -13.30 13.70
N THR A 68 10.72 -12.84 12.48
CA THR A 68 10.42 -11.45 12.19
C THR A 68 8.99 -11.12 12.64
N PRO A 69 8.80 -10.16 13.56
CA PRO A 69 7.46 -9.74 13.96
C PRO A 69 6.69 -9.14 12.78
N LEU A 70 5.48 -9.62 12.52
CA LEU A 70 4.60 -9.11 11.45
C LEU A 70 3.91 -7.81 11.88
N ASN A 71 4.69 -6.78 12.18
CA ASN A 71 4.20 -5.46 12.54
C ASN A 71 5.21 -4.37 12.17
N PHE A 72 4.73 -3.14 12.09
CA PHE A 72 5.53 -1.96 11.75
C PHE A 72 6.04 -1.20 12.97
N ASN A 73 6.06 -1.78 14.18
CA ASN A 73 6.44 -1.04 15.40
C ASN A 73 7.84 -0.42 15.26
N PHE A 74 8.82 -1.24 14.85
CA PHE A 74 10.19 -0.76 14.61
C PHE A 74 10.24 0.21 13.42
N THR A 75 9.61 -0.14 12.30
CA THR A 75 9.61 0.68 11.07
C THR A 75 9.07 2.08 11.31
N VAL A 76 7.95 2.22 12.03
CA VAL A 76 7.34 3.53 12.32
C VAL A 76 8.21 4.32 13.31
N GLN A 77 8.73 3.67 14.34
CA GLN A 77 9.64 4.32 15.28
C GLN A 77 10.91 4.84 14.59
N ASP A 78 11.49 4.04 13.70
CA ASP A 78 12.69 4.42 12.97
C ASP A 78 12.41 5.54 11.95
N ASP A 79 11.30 5.47 11.20
CA ASP A 79 10.89 6.54 10.27
C ASP A 79 10.72 7.88 10.99
N PHE A 80 10.13 7.89 12.19
CA PHE A 80 9.98 9.11 12.98
C PHE A 80 11.32 9.61 13.53
N ARG A 81 12.18 8.70 14.00
CA ARG A 81 13.53 9.02 14.47
C ARG A 81 14.37 9.65 13.34
N VAL A 82 14.40 9.01 12.18
CA VAL A 82 15.13 9.48 10.99
C VAL A 82 14.58 10.82 10.50
N SER A 83 13.26 11.01 10.48
CA SER A 83 12.65 12.28 10.08
C SER A 83 13.09 13.45 10.98
N LYS A 84 13.22 13.18 12.29
CA LYS A 84 13.69 14.16 13.26
C LYS A 84 15.19 14.44 13.12
N GLU A 85 16.01 13.40 12.99
CA GLU A 85 17.47 13.54 12.90
C GLU A 85 17.94 14.18 11.60
N ILE A 86 17.32 13.84 10.46
CA ILE A 86 17.77 14.27 9.13
C ILE A 86 17.09 15.56 8.69
N SER A 87 15.79 15.69 8.94
CA SER A 87 14.97 16.78 8.39
C SER A 87 14.38 17.69 9.46
N ASN A 88 14.71 17.49 10.74
CA ASN A 88 14.16 18.26 11.86
C ASN A 88 12.62 18.31 11.87
N ILE A 89 11.99 17.21 11.42
CA ILE A 89 10.53 17.05 11.42
C ILE A 89 10.13 16.18 12.60
N ASP A 90 9.30 16.72 13.49
CA ASP A 90 8.68 15.95 14.57
C ASP A 90 7.26 15.53 14.18
N TYR A 91 6.99 14.22 14.19
CA TYR A 91 5.67 13.69 13.85
C TYR A 91 4.78 13.64 15.09
N ILE A 92 3.85 14.60 15.17
CA ILE A 92 3.00 14.80 16.34
C ILE A 92 1.66 14.12 16.12
N GLN A 93 1.28 13.26 17.07
CA GLN A 93 -0.01 12.58 17.05
C GLN A 93 -1.15 13.61 17.16
N GLN A 94 -2.14 13.47 16.29
CA GLN A 94 -3.32 14.32 16.26
C GLN A 94 -4.38 13.82 17.24
N PRO A 95 -5.17 14.73 17.85
CA PRO A 95 -6.16 14.37 18.86
C PRO A 95 -7.33 13.58 18.28
N GLN A 96 -7.72 13.88 17.03
CA GLN A 96 -8.79 13.16 16.35
C GLN A 96 -8.21 12.09 15.41
N PRO A 97 -8.72 10.85 15.46
CA PRO A 97 -8.41 9.86 14.44
C PRO A 97 -9.07 10.24 13.11
N LEU A 98 -8.52 9.72 12.01
CA LEU A 98 -9.08 9.89 10.66
C LEU A 98 -9.43 8.51 10.08
N TYR A 99 -10.70 8.28 9.77
CA TYR A 99 -11.19 7.00 9.24
C TYR A 99 -10.77 5.78 10.09
N GLY A 100 -10.72 5.95 11.42
CA GLY A 100 -10.31 4.89 12.35
C GLY A 100 -8.79 4.65 12.44
N LEU A 101 -7.97 5.51 11.83
CA LEU A 101 -6.51 5.53 11.91
C LEU A 101 -6.02 6.59 12.92
N THR A 102 -4.94 6.29 13.63
CA THR A 102 -4.20 7.29 14.39
C THR A 102 -3.35 8.10 13.42
N VAL A 103 -3.46 9.43 13.47
CA VAL A 103 -2.78 10.33 12.53
C VAL A 103 -1.61 11.04 13.21
N TYR A 104 -0.51 11.18 12.48
CA TYR A 104 0.64 11.98 12.85
C TYR A 104 0.93 12.99 11.74
N ARG A 105 1.18 14.24 12.14
CA ARG A 105 1.52 15.33 11.22
C ARG A 105 2.88 15.89 11.56
N ALA A 106 3.67 16.16 10.52
CA ALA A 106 4.95 16.84 10.60
C ALA A 106 4.77 18.22 11.26
N ASN A 107 5.50 18.47 12.36
CA ASN A 107 5.47 19.71 13.13
C ASN A 107 4.04 20.18 13.45
N ASN A 108 3.17 19.23 13.80
CA ASN A 108 1.74 19.46 14.07
C ASN A 108 0.96 20.09 12.90
N GLY A 109 1.41 19.88 11.66
CA GLY A 109 0.80 20.43 10.46
C GLY A 109 1.22 21.87 10.15
N ILE A 110 2.17 22.44 10.90
CA ILE A 110 2.64 23.81 10.74
C ILE A 110 4.07 23.78 10.18
N ASP A 111 4.31 24.60 9.16
CA ASP A 111 5.64 24.87 8.65
C ASP A 111 6.39 25.77 9.64
N PRO A 112 7.50 25.31 10.24
CA PRO A 112 8.23 26.08 11.22
C PRO A 112 8.91 27.32 10.63
N GLU A 113 9.16 27.38 9.32
CA GLU A 113 9.77 28.53 8.66
C GLU A 113 8.76 29.65 8.44
N THR A 114 7.54 29.30 8.02
CA THR A 114 6.51 30.28 7.66
C THR A 114 5.47 30.52 8.76
N GLY A 115 5.32 29.59 9.71
CA GLY A 115 4.29 29.61 10.74
C GLY A 115 2.88 29.26 10.24
N GLU A 116 2.74 28.91 8.96
CA GLU A 116 1.48 28.60 8.31
C GLU A 116 1.27 27.08 8.19
N PRO A 117 0.03 26.60 7.97
CA PRO A 117 -0.20 25.21 7.66
C PRO A 117 0.60 24.76 6.43
N TRP A 118 1.17 23.55 6.46
CA TRP A 118 1.85 22.98 5.30
C TRP A 118 0.93 22.98 4.09
N LYS A 119 1.29 23.76 3.05
CA LYS A 119 0.48 23.88 1.82
C LYS A 119 0.81 22.80 0.80
N SER A 120 2.07 22.39 0.73
CA SER A 120 2.59 21.36 -0.17
C SER A 120 4.06 21.15 0.12
N ASP A 121 4.47 19.97 0.57
CA ASP A 121 5.87 19.60 0.73
C ASP A 121 6.05 18.08 0.54
N THR A 122 7.16 17.66 -0.07
CA THR A 122 7.46 16.24 -0.34
C THR A 122 7.97 15.49 0.90
N LEU A 123 8.45 16.20 1.91
CA LEU A 123 9.01 15.70 3.16
C LEU A 123 7.96 15.55 4.27
N THR A 124 6.82 16.25 4.17
CA THR A 124 5.83 16.37 5.27
C THR A 124 4.58 15.53 5.05
N LYS A 125 4.79 14.29 4.60
CA LYS A 125 3.70 13.34 4.37
C LYS A 125 2.87 13.14 5.64
N ASP A 126 1.55 13.12 5.51
CA ASP A 126 0.71 12.68 6.62
C ASP A 126 0.99 11.20 6.87
N ARG A 127 1.22 10.82 8.13
CA ARG A 127 1.48 9.43 8.53
C ARG A 127 0.30 8.92 9.34
N MET A 128 -0.19 7.73 9.02
CA MET A 128 -1.33 7.13 9.67
C MET A 128 -1.07 5.67 10.00
N ILE A 129 -1.52 5.23 11.17
CA ILE A 129 -1.33 3.85 11.63
C ILE A 129 -2.64 3.23 12.12
N LYS A 130 -2.74 1.91 11.96
CA LYS A 130 -3.70 1.07 12.69
C LYS A 130 -2.96 0.10 13.59
N LYS A 131 -3.38 0.02 14.84
CA LYS A 131 -2.92 -0.99 15.80
C LYS A 131 -3.94 -2.11 15.94
N ASP A 132 -3.47 -3.33 16.18
CA ASP A 132 -4.28 -4.44 16.64
C ASP A 132 -4.66 -4.29 18.14
N GLN A 133 -5.36 -5.29 18.68
CA GLN A 133 -5.76 -5.33 20.09
C GLN A 133 -4.56 -5.45 21.05
N ALA A 134 -3.45 -6.03 20.60
CA ALA A 134 -2.21 -6.14 21.38
C ALA A 134 -1.36 -4.86 21.32
N GLY A 135 -1.76 -3.86 20.53
CA GLY A 135 -1.06 -2.60 20.37
C GLY A 135 0.01 -2.59 19.27
N ASN A 136 0.14 -3.66 18.48
CA ASN A 136 1.08 -3.74 17.36
C ASN A 136 0.54 -3.02 16.14
N ILE A 137 1.40 -2.27 15.45
CA ILE A 137 1.05 -1.55 14.22
C ILE A 137 0.93 -2.55 13.07
N LYS A 138 -0.30 -2.79 12.60
CA LYS A 138 -0.60 -3.72 11.49
C LYS A 138 -0.73 -3.01 10.15
N THR A 139 -1.13 -1.74 10.18
CA THR A 139 -1.27 -0.91 8.99
C THR A 139 -0.44 0.35 9.16
N TYR A 140 0.34 0.69 8.15
CA TYR A 140 1.08 1.94 8.06
C TYR A 140 0.81 2.61 6.71
N ILE A 141 0.35 3.86 6.74
CA ILE A 141 0.00 4.65 5.56
C ILE A 141 0.76 5.97 5.61
N ASP A 142 1.41 6.33 4.51
CA ASP A 142 1.92 7.67 4.28
C ASP A 142 1.31 8.29 3.03
N CYS A 143 0.79 9.51 3.17
CA CYS A 143 0.13 10.20 2.07
C CYS A 143 0.85 11.50 1.73
N GLN A 144 1.22 11.63 0.47
CA GLN A 144 1.75 12.86 -0.11
C GLN A 144 0.59 13.76 -0.54
N PHE A 145 0.79 15.06 -0.35
CA PHE A 145 -0.12 16.10 -0.81
C PHE A 145 0.69 17.30 -1.28
N THR A 146 1.20 17.21 -2.50
CA THR A 146 1.77 18.36 -3.18
C THR A 146 0.76 18.90 -4.19
N GLN A 147 1.07 20.05 -4.80
CA GLN A 147 0.28 20.58 -5.91
C GLN A 147 0.08 19.57 -7.05
N HIS A 148 1.00 18.62 -7.23
CA HIS A 148 1.01 17.66 -8.34
C HIS A 148 0.77 16.21 -7.92
N ILE A 149 1.01 15.87 -6.65
CA ILE A 149 0.94 14.50 -6.15
C ILE A 149 -0.06 14.43 -5.01
N ASN A 150 -1.08 13.60 -5.19
CA ASN A 150 -2.08 13.33 -4.17
C ASN A 150 -2.32 11.82 -4.06
N SER A 151 -1.35 11.12 -3.47
CA SER A 151 -1.29 9.66 -3.40
C SER A 151 -0.90 9.18 -2.01
N CYS A 152 -1.25 7.94 -1.70
CA CYS A 152 -0.83 7.25 -0.50
C CYS A 152 -0.04 6.02 -0.86
N HIS A 153 0.97 5.75 -0.04
CA HIS A 153 1.56 4.43 0.13
C HIS A 153 0.96 3.82 1.38
N HIS A 154 0.51 2.58 1.28
CA HIS A 154 -0.17 1.87 2.36
C HIS A 154 0.41 0.49 2.44
N MET A 155 0.95 0.15 3.61
CA MET A 155 1.41 -1.19 3.91
C MET A 155 0.58 -1.82 5.01
N PHE A 156 0.29 -3.10 4.88
CA PHE A 156 -0.32 -3.87 5.95
C PHE A 156 0.21 -5.31 5.99
N PHE A 157 0.17 -5.93 7.17
CA PHE A 157 0.47 -7.35 7.33
C PHE A 157 -0.82 -8.16 7.37
N ASN A 158 -0.81 -9.31 6.70
CA ASN A 158 -1.81 -10.36 6.89
C ASN A 158 -1.13 -11.58 7.53
N ASP A 159 -1.64 -11.96 8.70
CA ASP A 159 -1.02 -13.00 9.52
C ASP A 159 -1.32 -14.41 9.01
N ASP A 160 -2.52 -14.62 8.46
CA ASP A 160 -2.96 -15.93 7.94
C ASP A 160 -2.13 -16.37 6.73
N TRP A 161 -1.85 -15.44 5.83
CA TRP A 161 -1.02 -15.65 4.65
C TRP A 161 0.47 -15.47 4.90
N HIS A 162 0.85 -14.90 6.05
CA HIS A 162 2.24 -14.54 6.39
C HIS A 162 2.87 -13.63 5.32
N ILE A 163 2.16 -12.56 4.96
CA ILE A 163 2.57 -11.61 3.91
C ILE A 163 2.57 -10.17 4.40
N ARG A 164 3.43 -9.37 3.77
CA ARG A 164 3.33 -7.91 3.78
C ARG A 164 2.80 -7.44 2.45
N VAL A 165 1.79 -6.58 2.49
CA VAL A 165 1.18 -5.98 1.31
C VAL A 165 1.60 -4.52 1.24
N TRP A 166 1.94 -4.05 0.04
CA TRP A 166 2.12 -2.65 -0.29
C TRP A 166 1.08 -2.24 -1.33
N ILE A 167 0.47 -1.07 -1.15
CA ILE A 167 -0.57 -0.52 -2.00
C ILE A 167 -0.22 0.94 -2.33
N GLY A 168 -0.26 1.29 -3.61
CA GLY A 168 -0.22 2.67 -4.09
C GLY A 168 -1.58 3.08 -4.67
N TYR A 169 -2.16 4.18 -4.19
CA TYR A 169 -3.45 4.68 -4.66
C TYR A 169 -3.59 6.21 -4.52
N SER A 170 -4.58 6.81 -5.19
CA SER A 170 -4.88 8.23 -5.01
C SER A 170 -5.47 8.50 -3.62
N ARG A 171 -4.94 9.50 -2.90
CA ARG A 171 -5.36 9.85 -1.53
C ARG A 171 -6.87 10.05 -1.36
N THR A 172 -7.58 10.41 -2.43
CA THR A 172 -9.05 10.49 -2.47
C THR A 172 -9.73 9.22 -1.97
N TYR A 173 -9.12 8.04 -2.18
CA TYR A 173 -9.62 6.74 -1.76
C TYR A 173 -9.18 6.33 -0.35
N LEU A 174 -8.45 7.18 0.38
CA LEU A 174 -8.09 6.91 1.78
C LEU A 174 -9.27 6.54 2.69
N PRO A 175 -10.49 7.10 2.57
CA PRO A 175 -11.63 6.66 3.37
C PRO A 175 -11.97 5.17 3.24
N GLN A 176 -11.53 4.54 2.14
CA GLN A 176 -11.80 3.13 1.81
C GLN A 176 -10.63 2.22 2.19
N TRP A 177 -9.64 2.69 2.97
CA TRP A 177 -8.43 1.91 3.26
C TRP A 177 -8.71 0.51 3.84
N GLN A 178 -9.69 0.37 4.74
CA GLN A 178 -10.09 -0.93 5.31
C GLN A 178 -10.71 -1.84 4.26
N GLU A 179 -11.52 -1.27 3.37
CA GLU A 179 -12.14 -2.00 2.26
C GLU A 179 -11.07 -2.46 1.28
N MET A 180 -10.05 -1.64 1.01
CA MET A 180 -8.91 -2.01 0.16
C MET A 180 -8.11 -3.18 0.74
N GLU A 181 -7.79 -3.18 2.03
CA GLU A 181 -7.15 -4.34 2.68
C GLU A 181 -8.01 -5.59 2.52
N ASN A 182 -9.30 -5.51 2.82
CA ASN A 182 -10.23 -6.63 2.72
C ASN A 182 -10.38 -7.16 1.28
N ASN A 183 -10.47 -6.27 0.29
CA ASN A 183 -10.62 -6.63 -1.11
C ASN A 183 -9.37 -7.33 -1.64
N ILE A 184 -8.18 -6.87 -1.24
CA ILE A 184 -6.92 -7.54 -1.58
C ILE A 184 -6.91 -8.96 -1.04
N ILE A 185 -7.24 -9.16 0.24
CA ILE A 185 -7.28 -10.52 0.82
C ILE A 185 -8.31 -11.41 0.12
N LYS A 186 -9.51 -10.90 -0.17
CA LYS A 186 -10.52 -11.66 -0.95
C LYS A 186 -10.02 -12.04 -2.34
N ILE A 187 -9.31 -11.14 -3.03
CA ILE A 187 -8.70 -11.44 -4.33
C ILE A 187 -7.68 -12.58 -4.18
N LEU A 188 -6.82 -12.55 -3.15
CA LEU A 188 -5.86 -13.61 -2.88
C LEU A 188 -6.53 -14.94 -2.54
N ASP A 189 -7.54 -14.94 -1.68
CA ASP A 189 -8.32 -16.13 -1.31
C ASP A 189 -9.05 -16.77 -2.51
N SER A 190 -9.38 -15.96 -3.52
CA SER A 190 -9.99 -16.46 -4.75
C SER A 190 -9.01 -17.22 -5.67
N TRP A 191 -7.72 -17.16 -5.38
CA TRP A 191 -6.68 -17.82 -6.16
C TRP A 191 -6.42 -19.21 -5.59
N ARG A 192 -6.77 -20.23 -6.37
CA ARG A 192 -6.50 -21.62 -6.05
C ARG A 192 -5.08 -21.94 -6.45
N VAL A 193 -4.26 -22.43 -5.52
CA VAL A 193 -2.88 -22.86 -5.79
C VAL A 193 -2.70 -24.36 -5.50
N SER A 194 -1.82 -25.02 -6.25
CA SER A 194 -1.42 -26.41 -6.01
C SER A 194 -0.44 -26.47 -4.84
N ARG A 195 -0.21 -27.68 -4.30
CA ARG A 195 0.79 -27.87 -3.23
C ARG A 195 2.20 -27.50 -3.69
N GLU A 196 2.45 -27.57 -4.99
CA GLU A 196 3.70 -27.19 -5.65
C GLU A 196 3.74 -25.71 -6.05
N GLY A 197 2.83 -24.87 -5.53
CA GLY A 197 2.81 -23.43 -5.76
C GLY A 197 2.28 -22.99 -7.13
N LYS A 198 1.64 -23.87 -7.90
CA LYS A 198 1.08 -23.51 -9.21
C LYS A 198 -0.31 -22.93 -9.08
N LEU A 199 -0.58 -21.78 -9.70
CA LEU A 199 -1.95 -21.24 -9.79
C LEU A 199 -2.85 -22.19 -10.59
N LEU A 200 -3.80 -22.84 -9.91
CA LEU A 200 -4.81 -23.76 -10.44
C LEU A 200 -6.05 -23.05 -10.95
N GLY A 201 -6.33 -21.85 -10.46
CA GLY A 201 -7.45 -21.04 -10.90
C GLY A 201 -7.51 -19.72 -10.14
N LYS A 202 -8.12 -18.71 -10.74
CA LYS A 202 -8.40 -17.43 -10.08
C LYS A 202 -9.82 -17.01 -10.43
N GLN A 203 -10.62 -16.61 -9.44
CA GLN A 203 -11.81 -15.82 -9.74
C GLN A 203 -11.34 -14.40 -10.04
N ILE A 204 -11.51 -13.98 -11.29
CA ILE A 204 -11.12 -12.64 -11.75
C ILE A 204 -12.41 -11.86 -11.90
N GLY A 205 -12.59 -10.84 -11.07
CA GLY A 205 -13.76 -9.97 -11.06
C GLY A 205 -14.75 -10.31 -9.96
N LYS A 206 -15.88 -9.58 -9.96
CA LYS A 206 -16.88 -9.52 -8.88
C LYS A 206 -17.24 -10.92 -8.35
N ALA A 207 -17.18 -11.06 -7.02
CA ALA A 207 -17.78 -12.17 -6.30
C ALA A 207 -19.30 -12.18 -6.46
#